data_AF-A0A2L2YWZ5-F1
#
_entry.id   AF-A0A2L2YWZ5-F1
#
_cell.length_a   1.000
_cell.length_b   1.000
_cell.length_c   1.000
_cell.angle_alpha   90.00
_cell.angle_beta   90.00
_cell.angle_gamma   90.00
#
_symmetry.space_group_name_H-M   'P 1'
#
loop_
_entity.id
_entity.type
_entity.pdbx_description
1 polymer ?
#
loop_
_entity_poly.entity_id
_entity_poly.type
_entity_poly.pdbx_seq_one_letter_code
_entity_poly.pdbx_strand_id
1 'polypeptide(L)'
;FLSLRTRTEEQAILNREYQDYYAIGVRAMVTSLYRRSVKLKAHTTVHVHILDTNDLNPFFDKSEYHTTVPEDYPLHKNLLRVTATDPDVGVNGDIYYSLKEPSLQFAIHPTGGFLTLTRPLDYQVESLHKFSVVAEDRGPKFRVAGTMSFLSTATVQIKVTPVNLHAPEIQVKQLPAILEHSDPDIYAIVRVIDPDKGIHGEIDGLGIVKGDPDGYFKVLTGKKPHEFEIGVADPNRELAAGSYSLVLQATDRGTPPKSTTKTVHLKISEATFPVPKFSQSDYDVEIEEVSPIGFPLVRLVATVEKGKNPLF
;
A
#
# COMPACT_ATOMS: atom_id res chain seq x y z
N PHE A 1 -77.11 -14.72 12.79
CA PHE A 1 -75.65 -14.90 12.61
C PHE A 1 -74.92 -13.73 13.29
N LEU A 2 -73.81 -14.00 13.99
CA LEU A 2 -72.95 -12.95 14.56
C LEU A 2 -71.82 -12.68 13.55
N SER A 3 -71.60 -11.41 13.19
CA SER A 3 -70.48 -10.99 12.33
C SER A 3 -69.55 -10.11 13.18
N LEU A 4 -68.30 -10.53 13.31
CA LEU A 4 -67.23 -9.68 13.84
C LEU A 4 -66.69 -8.85 12.70
N ARG A 5 -66.51 -7.55 12.92
CA ARG A 5 -65.97 -6.60 11.96
C ARG A 5 -64.97 -5.71 12.67
N THR A 6 -63.96 -5.26 11.95
CA THR A 6 -63.07 -4.20 12.42
C THR A 6 -63.90 -2.93 12.65
N ARG A 7 -63.72 -2.27 13.81
CA ARG A 7 -64.35 -0.98 14.13
C ARG A 7 -63.24 -0.01 14.49
N THR A 8 -62.90 0.86 13.56
CA THR A 8 -61.91 1.92 13.75
C THR A 8 -62.68 3.21 14.06
N GLU A 9 -63.02 3.45 15.33
CA GLU A 9 -63.63 4.74 15.73
C GLU A 9 -62.60 5.88 15.73
N GLU A 10 -61.33 5.52 15.86
CA GLU A 10 -60.17 6.33 15.52
C GLU A 10 -59.29 5.48 14.59
N GLN A 11 -58.36 6.10 13.87
CA GLN A 11 -57.53 5.56 12.79
C GLN A 11 -56.61 4.36 13.16
N ALA A 12 -56.98 3.52 14.13
CA ALA A 12 -56.25 2.31 14.50
C ALA A 12 -56.28 1.29 13.36
N ILE A 13 -55.30 1.39 12.47
CA ILE A 13 -54.98 0.40 11.45
C ILE A 13 -54.34 -0.80 12.17
N LEU A 14 -54.73 -2.02 11.81
CA LEU A 14 -54.06 -3.23 12.30
C LEU A 14 -52.62 -3.19 11.80
N ASN A 15 -51.65 -3.16 12.71
CA ASN A 15 -50.22 -3.19 12.40
C ASN A 15 -49.62 -4.43 13.03
N ARG A 16 -49.07 -5.31 12.19
CA ARG A 16 -48.56 -6.61 12.61
C ARG A 16 -47.27 -6.44 13.42
N GLU A 17 -46.42 -5.47 13.08
CA GLU A 17 -45.13 -5.19 13.73
C GLU A 17 -45.32 -4.77 15.19
N TYR A 18 -46.47 -4.16 15.51
CA TYR A 18 -46.88 -3.83 16.86
C TYR A 18 -47.58 -4.99 17.56
N GLN A 19 -48.54 -5.64 16.88
CA GLN A 19 -49.28 -6.78 17.43
C GLN A 19 -49.82 -7.70 16.33
N ASP A 20 -49.32 -8.92 16.29
CA ASP A 20 -49.64 -9.94 15.27
C ASP A 20 -50.78 -10.88 15.65
N TYR A 21 -51.25 -10.83 16.90
CA TYR A 21 -52.21 -11.79 17.45
C TYR A 21 -53.21 -11.16 18.43
N TYR A 22 -54.48 -11.55 18.28
CA TYR A 22 -55.57 -11.18 19.19
C TYR A 22 -56.41 -12.40 19.59
N ALA A 23 -56.77 -12.48 20.87
CA ALA A 23 -57.70 -13.48 21.40
C ALA A 23 -58.97 -12.79 21.93
N ILE A 24 -60.10 -12.96 21.23
CA ILE A 24 -61.34 -12.26 21.51
C ILE A 24 -62.35 -13.22 22.15
N GLY A 25 -62.70 -12.99 23.41
CA GLY A 25 -63.74 -13.76 24.11
C GLY A 25 -65.15 -13.35 23.65
N VAL A 26 -65.91 -14.29 23.09
CA VAL A 26 -67.30 -14.10 22.64
C VAL A 26 -68.24 -14.84 23.57
N ARG A 27 -69.29 -14.16 24.05
CA ARG A 27 -70.29 -14.71 24.95
C ARG A 27 -71.69 -14.53 24.38
N ALA A 28 -72.42 -15.63 24.24
CA ALA A 28 -73.83 -15.64 23.87
C ALA A 28 -74.71 -15.89 25.11
N MET A 29 -75.81 -15.15 25.24
CA MET A 29 -76.80 -15.35 26.30
C MET A 29 -78.21 -15.41 25.72
N VAL A 30 -79.01 -16.37 26.18
CA VAL A 30 -80.44 -16.46 25.88
C VAL A 30 -81.23 -16.25 27.16
N THR A 31 -82.21 -15.35 27.12
CA THR A 31 -83.15 -15.10 28.24
C THR A 31 -84.52 -15.65 27.87
N SER A 32 -85.02 -16.63 28.63
CA SER A 32 -86.37 -17.17 28.44
C SER A 32 -87.44 -16.25 29.02
N LEU A 33 -88.49 -15.95 28.24
CA LEU A 33 -89.60 -15.11 28.66
C LEU A 33 -90.58 -15.82 29.60
N TYR A 34 -90.61 -17.16 29.61
CA TYR A 34 -91.64 -17.95 30.31
C TYR A 34 -91.25 -18.38 31.74
N ARG A 35 -89.96 -18.35 32.07
CA ARG A 35 -89.45 -18.57 33.43
C ARG A 35 -88.37 -17.55 33.70
N ARG A 36 -88.63 -16.63 34.63
CA ARG A 36 -87.78 -15.50 35.07
C ARG A 36 -86.40 -15.88 35.66
N SER A 37 -85.78 -16.99 35.25
CA SER A 37 -84.61 -17.54 35.94
C SER A 37 -83.65 -18.45 35.14
N VAL A 38 -83.87 -18.77 33.86
CA VAL A 38 -82.86 -19.54 33.07
C VAL A 38 -82.15 -18.64 32.06
N LYS A 39 -80.88 -18.35 32.33
CA LYS A 39 -79.93 -17.72 31.39
C LYS A 39 -79.00 -18.80 30.86
N LEU A 40 -79.26 -19.33 29.67
CA LEU A 40 -78.30 -20.21 28.98
C LEU A 40 -77.16 -19.34 28.46
N LYS A 41 -75.91 -19.73 28.77
CA LYS A 41 -74.71 -19.01 28.36
C LYS A 41 -73.81 -19.95 27.57
N ALA A 42 -73.25 -19.44 26.48
CA ALA A 42 -72.17 -20.10 25.74
C ALA A 42 -71.00 -19.13 25.61
N HIS A 43 -69.79 -19.65 25.70
CA HIS A 43 -68.54 -18.90 25.60
C HIS A 43 -67.65 -19.56 24.55
N THR A 44 -66.97 -18.76 23.74
CA THR A 44 -65.93 -19.21 22.81
C THR A 44 -64.87 -18.12 22.66
N THR A 45 -63.68 -18.48 22.21
CA THR A 45 -62.60 -17.52 21.93
C THR A 45 -62.31 -17.53 20.44
N VAL A 46 -62.27 -16.35 19.83
CA VAL A 46 -61.87 -16.16 18.44
C VAL A 46 -60.41 -15.74 18.41
N HIS A 47 -59.58 -16.54 17.74
CA HIS A 47 -58.16 -16.28 17.58
C HIS A 47 -57.96 -15.59 16.23
N VAL A 48 -57.38 -14.40 16.24
CA VAL A 48 -57.14 -13.58 15.05
C VAL A 48 -55.64 -13.43 14.87
N HIS A 49 -55.13 -13.89 13.72
CA HIS A 49 -53.75 -13.69 13.30
C HIS A 49 -53.71 -12.60 12.25
N ILE A 50 -52.83 -11.63 12.42
CA ILE A 50 -52.60 -10.56 11.44
C ILE A 50 -51.58 -11.07 10.42
N LEU A 51 -51.94 -11.00 9.14
CA LEU A 51 -51.05 -11.38 8.05
C LEU A 51 -50.12 -10.21 7.71
N ASP A 52 -48.91 -10.57 7.30
CA ASP A 52 -47.92 -9.62 6.85
C ASP A 52 -48.30 -8.92 5.53
N THR A 53 -47.87 -7.66 5.41
CA THR A 53 -47.89 -6.88 4.17
C THR A 53 -46.57 -6.13 4.08
N ASN A 54 -45.95 -6.10 2.90
CA ASN A 54 -44.69 -5.38 2.66
C ASN A 54 -44.91 -3.85 2.73
N ASP A 55 -44.95 -3.30 3.94
CA ASP A 55 -45.22 -1.89 4.22
C ASP A 55 -44.05 -1.16 4.88
N LEU A 56 -43.01 -1.90 5.29
CA LEU A 56 -41.72 -1.34 5.65
C LEU A 56 -40.73 -1.52 4.49
N ASN A 57 -39.64 -0.76 4.54
CA ASN A 57 -38.54 -0.92 3.59
C ASN A 57 -37.27 -1.15 4.40
N PRO A 58 -36.26 -1.83 3.83
CA PRO A 58 -35.00 -2.04 4.53
C PRO A 58 -34.38 -0.70 4.93
N PHE A 59 -33.73 -0.64 6.09
CA PHE A 59 -32.96 0.54 6.50
C PHE A 59 -31.55 0.14 6.90
N PHE A 60 -30.56 0.86 6.37
CA PHE A 60 -29.17 0.65 6.77
C PHE A 60 -28.92 1.12 8.21
N ASP A 61 -28.12 0.36 8.96
CA ASP A 61 -27.74 0.69 10.33
C ASP A 61 -26.91 1.99 10.41
N LYS A 62 -26.22 2.33 9.31
CA LYS A 62 -25.40 3.54 9.15
C LYS A 62 -25.68 4.18 7.79
N SER A 63 -25.72 5.51 7.77
CA SER A 63 -25.80 6.28 6.51
C SER A 63 -24.49 6.22 5.71
N GLU A 64 -23.36 6.04 6.40
CA GLU A 64 -22.03 5.97 5.79
C GLU A 64 -21.15 4.86 6.38
N TYR A 65 -20.40 4.19 5.50
CA TYR A 65 -19.42 3.17 5.84
C TYR A 65 -18.05 3.57 5.30
N HIS A 66 -17.04 3.53 6.17
CA HIS A 66 -15.68 3.97 5.86
C HIS A 66 -14.69 2.84 6.13
N THR A 67 -13.74 2.62 5.23
CA THR A 67 -12.59 1.74 5.45
C THR A 67 -11.34 2.29 4.77
N THR A 68 -10.17 1.94 5.30
CA THR A 68 -8.87 2.28 4.71
C THR A 68 -8.13 0.99 4.40
N VAL A 69 -7.64 0.85 3.17
CA VAL A 69 -6.93 -0.36 2.71
C VAL A 69 -5.66 0.02 1.94
N PRO A 70 -4.63 -0.82 1.98
CA PRO A 70 -3.45 -0.63 1.14
C PRO A 70 -3.75 -0.89 -0.35
N GLU A 71 -2.95 -0.33 -1.24
CA GLU A 71 -3.12 -0.56 -2.68
C GLU A 71 -2.86 -2.02 -3.11
N ASP A 72 -2.04 -2.75 -2.33
CA ASP A 72 -1.76 -4.17 -2.52
C ASP A 72 -2.80 -5.11 -1.88
N TYR A 73 -3.96 -4.57 -1.48
CA TYR A 73 -5.00 -5.35 -0.80
C TYR A 73 -5.42 -6.57 -1.64
N PRO A 74 -5.46 -7.77 -1.04
CA PRO A 74 -5.73 -9.01 -1.77
C PRO A 74 -7.11 -9.02 -2.43
N LEU A 75 -7.16 -9.49 -3.67
CA LEU A 75 -8.41 -9.69 -4.40
C LEU A 75 -9.30 -10.73 -3.71
N HIS A 76 -10.60 -10.54 -3.87
CA HIS A 76 -11.67 -11.41 -3.35
C HIS A 76 -11.70 -11.54 -1.82
N LYS A 77 -11.06 -10.61 -1.10
CA LYS A 77 -11.19 -10.47 0.35
C LYS A 77 -12.22 -9.40 0.71
N ASN A 78 -12.80 -9.55 1.90
CA ASN A 78 -13.85 -8.68 2.42
C ASN A 78 -13.25 -7.36 2.93
N LEU A 79 -13.59 -6.25 2.26
CA LEU A 79 -13.18 -4.89 2.63
C LEU A 79 -13.94 -4.40 3.86
N LEU A 80 -15.26 -4.58 3.85
CA LEU A 80 -16.18 -4.26 4.94
C LEU A 80 -17.49 -5.02 4.77
N ARG A 81 -18.36 -4.92 5.77
CA ARG A 81 -19.74 -5.41 5.70
C ARG A 81 -20.69 -4.25 5.92
N VAL A 82 -21.66 -4.07 5.01
CA VAL A 82 -22.82 -3.21 5.23
C VAL A 82 -23.94 -4.03 5.85
N THR A 83 -24.80 -3.39 6.64
CA THR A 83 -25.93 -4.06 7.28
C THR A 83 -27.15 -3.16 7.23
N ALA A 84 -28.26 -3.76 6.81
CA ALA A 84 -29.58 -3.19 6.83
C ALA A 84 -30.53 -4.16 7.54
N THR A 85 -31.63 -3.62 8.06
CA THR A 85 -32.66 -4.38 8.76
C THR A 85 -34.04 -4.03 8.19
N ASP A 86 -34.90 -5.03 8.15
CA ASP A 86 -36.27 -4.94 7.70
C ASP A 86 -37.14 -5.76 8.67
N PRO A 87 -38.09 -5.12 9.37
CA PRO A 87 -38.97 -5.82 10.32
C PRO A 87 -40.05 -6.70 9.67
N ASP A 88 -40.20 -6.70 8.35
CA ASP A 88 -41.16 -7.54 7.65
C ASP A 88 -40.78 -9.04 7.69
N VAL A 89 -41.73 -9.93 7.38
CA VAL A 89 -41.54 -11.38 7.61
C VAL A 89 -41.38 -12.13 6.30
N GLY A 90 -40.41 -13.04 6.28
CA GLY A 90 -40.12 -13.85 5.09
C GLY A 90 -39.65 -12.97 3.94
N VAL A 91 -40.20 -13.18 2.74
CA VAL A 91 -39.75 -12.48 1.53
C VAL A 91 -39.90 -10.96 1.59
N ASN A 92 -40.79 -10.45 2.43
CA ASN A 92 -40.98 -9.01 2.65
C ASN A 92 -39.85 -8.40 3.50
N GLY A 93 -39.21 -9.19 4.35
CA GLY A 93 -38.03 -8.76 5.14
C GLY A 93 -36.70 -9.33 4.65
N ASP A 94 -36.69 -10.17 3.61
CA ASP A 94 -35.48 -10.78 3.06
C ASP A 94 -34.69 -9.76 2.20
N ILE A 95 -33.65 -9.18 2.81
CA ILE A 95 -32.87 -8.09 2.22
C ILE A 95 -31.83 -8.60 1.21
N TYR A 96 -31.77 -7.92 0.07
CA TYR A 96 -30.74 -8.07 -0.96
C TYR A 96 -29.95 -6.77 -1.16
N TYR A 97 -28.63 -6.88 -1.14
CA TYR A 97 -27.70 -5.79 -1.33
C TYR A 97 -27.21 -5.73 -2.78
N SER A 98 -27.06 -4.51 -3.31
CA SER A 98 -26.49 -4.26 -4.62
C SER A 98 -25.73 -2.95 -4.66
N LEU A 99 -24.81 -2.78 -5.61
CA LEU A 99 -24.21 -1.47 -5.87
C LEU A 99 -25.19 -0.66 -6.71
N LYS A 100 -25.43 0.60 -6.33
CA LYS A 100 -26.32 1.50 -7.04
C LYS A 100 -25.82 1.73 -8.47
N GLU A 101 -24.53 1.96 -8.61
CA GLU A 101 -23.81 2.00 -9.88
C GLU A 101 -22.95 0.73 -10.02
N PRO A 102 -23.01 0.02 -11.15
CA PRO A 102 -22.14 -1.13 -11.40
C PRO A 102 -20.66 -0.73 -11.33
N SER A 103 -19.86 -1.50 -10.60
CA SER A 103 -18.41 -1.35 -10.54
C SER A 103 -17.72 -2.60 -11.06
N LEU A 104 -16.61 -2.42 -11.77
CA LEU A 104 -15.72 -3.52 -12.15
C LEU A 104 -14.69 -3.86 -11.07
N GLN A 105 -14.48 -2.95 -10.12
CA GLN A 105 -13.44 -3.02 -9.09
C GLN A 105 -13.98 -3.48 -7.74
N PHE A 106 -15.27 -3.25 -7.48
CA PHE A 106 -15.94 -3.66 -6.24
C PHE A 106 -17.15 -4.54 -6.55
N ALA A 107 -17.38 -5.54 -5.70
CA ALA A 107 -18.58 -6.36 -5.73
C ALA A 107 -19.13 -6.56 -4.32
N ILE A 108 -20.45 -6.67 -4.20
CA ILE A 108 -21.13 -6.89 -2.92
C ILE A 108 -21.86 -8.24 -2.90
N HIS A 109 -21.72 -8.98 -1.81
CA HIS A 109 -22.43 -10.23 -1.61
C HIS A 109 -23.93 -9.96 -1.38
N PRO A 110 -24.84 -10.50 -2.22
CA PRO A 110 -26.23 -10.06 -2.28
C PRO A 110 -27.01 -10.29 -0.99
N THR A 111 -26.71 -11.33 -0.21
CA THR A 111 -27.42 -11.59 1.06
C THR A 111 -26.57 -11.30 2.30
N GLY A 112 -25.26 -11.11 2.10
CA GLY A 112 -24.30 -11.03 3.21
C GLY A 112 -23.89 -9.60 3.53
N GLY A 113 -24.06 -8.69 2.58
CA GLY A 113 -23.60 -7.30 2.68
C GLY A 113 -22.06 -7.17 2.67
N PHE A 114 -21.32 -8.24 2.35
CA PHE A 114 -19.87 -8.20 2.29
C PHE A 114 -19.41 -7.55 0.99
N LEU A 115 -18.69 -6.44 1.12
CA LEU A 115 -18.06 -5.76 0.01
C LEU A 115 -16.67 -6.35 -0.22
N THR A 116 -16.36 -6.68 -1.47
CA THR A 116 -15.12 -7.35 -1.89
C THR A 116 -14.44 -6.60 -3.03
N LEU A 117 -13.12 -6.73 -3.09
CA LEU A 117 -12.29 -6.18 -4.16
C LEU A 117 -12.15 -7.19 -5.30
N THR A 118 -12.49 -6.80 -6.54
CA THR A 118 -12.43 -7.67 -7.73
C THR A 118 -11.29 -7.31 -8.69
N ARG A 119 -10.74 -6.10 -8.59
CA ARG A 119 -9.57 -5.65 -9.36
C ARG A 119 -8.58 -4.90 -8.47
N PRO A 120 -7.28 -4.88 -8.81
CA PRO A 120 -6.27 -4.19 -8.02
C PRO A 120 -6.62 -2.72 -7.80
N LEU A 121 -6.19 -2.17 -6.68
CA LEU A 121 -6.25 -0.75 -6.39
C LEU A 121 -5.00 -0.07 -6.95
N ASP A 122 -5.13 1.18 -7.38
CA ASP A 122 -4.00 1.99 -7.79
C ASP A 122 -4.14 3.36 -7.12
N TYR A 123 -3.29 3.60 -6.12
CA TYR A 123 -3.32 4.82 -5.32
C TYR A 123 -3.14 6.08 -6.18
N GLN A 124 -2.42 5.99 -7.30
CA GLN A 124 -2.08 7.13 -8.16
C GLN A 124 -3.22 7.46 -9.13
N VAL A 125 -4.05 6.47 -9.45
CA VAL A 125 -5.26 6.66 -10.27
C VAL A 125 -6.40 7.20 -9.42
N GLU A 126 -6.71 6.52 -8.31
CA GLU A 126 -7.81 6.90 -7.42
C GLU A 126 -7.52 6.49 -5.98
N SER A 127 -7.24 7.48 -5.13
CA SER A 127 -6.95 7.24 -3.70
C SER A 127 -8.20 7.22 -2.82
N LEU A 128 -9.35 7.60 -3.36
CA LEU A 128 -10.61 7.67 -2.63
C LEU A 128 -11.78 7.22 -3.52
N HIS A 129 -12.29 6.03 -3.27
CA HIS A 129 -13.49 5.54 -3.96
C HIS A 129 -14.73 5.86 -3.13
N LYS A 130 -15.74 6.47 -3.75
CA LYS A 130 -17.02 6.79 -3.13
C LYS A 130 -18.17 6.32 -4.02
N PHE A 131 -19.05 5.48 -3.49
CA PHE A 131 -20.22 4.97 -4.20
C PHE A 131 -21.35 4.63 -3.24
N SER A 132 -22.55 4.37 -3.79
CA SER A 132 -23.73 4.03 -3.00
C SER A 132 -24.07 2.54 -3.11
N VAL A 133 -24.48 1.98 -1.98
CA VAL A 133 -25.03 0.62 -1.88
C VAL A 133 -26.53 0.73 -1.65
N VAL A 134 -27.29 -0.15 -2.26
CA VAL A 134 -28.75 -0.26 -2.15
C VAL A 134 -29.10 -1.52 -1.36
N ALA A 135 -30.09 -1.42 -0.48
CA ALA A 135 -30.76 -2.56 0.13
C ALA A 135 -32.23 -2.59 -0.32
N GLU A 136 -32.68 -3.74 -0.82
CA GLU A 136 -34.06 -3.96 -1.25
C GLU A 136 -34.59 -5.29 -0.71
N ASP A 137 -35.84 -5.32 -0.27
CA ASP A 137 -36.57 -6.54 0.04
C ASP A 137 -37.07 -7.24 -1.24
N ARG A 138 -37.68 -8.43 -1.08
CA ARG A 138 -38.28 -9.20 -2.18
C ARG A 138 -39.80 -9.18 -2.14
N GLY A 139 -40.40 -8.36 -1.28
CA GLY A 139 -41.84 -8.24 -1.17
C GLY A 139 -42.45 -7.54 -2.38
N PRO A 140 -43.74 -7.76 -2.66
CA PRO A 140 -44.45 -7.00 -3.68
C PRO A 140 -44.48 -5.52 -3.27
N LYS A 141 -43.92 -4.65 -4.10
CA LYS A 141 -43.90 -3.20 -3.83
C LYS A 141 -45.30 -2.60 -4.04
N PHE A 142 -46.00 -2.28 -2.96
CA PHE A 142 -47.28 -1.57 -3.05
C PHE A 142 -47.04 -0.08 -3.29
N ARG A 143 -47.51 0.44 -4.43
CA ARG A 143 -47.51 1.88 -4.69
C ARG A 143 -48.58 2.54 -3.84
N VAL A 144 -48.22 3.05 -2.66
CA VAL A 144 -49.07 4.02 -1.97
C VAL A 144 -49.07 5.29 -2.82
N ALA A 145 -50.26 5.74 -3.23
CA ALA A 145 -50.47 6.80 -4.22
C ALA A 145 -49.55 8.02 -3.98
N GLY A 146 -48.50 8.14 -4.80
CA GLY A 146 -47.59 9.30 -4.82
C GLY A 146 -46.21 9.09 -4.17
N THR A 147 -46.01 8.09 -3.31
CA THR A 147 -44.71 7.84 -2.67
C THR A 147 -44.08 6.60 -3.30
N MET A 148 -43.02 6.80 -4.08
CA MET A 148 -42.19 5.69 -4.52
C MET A 148 -41.51 5.09 -3.30
N SER A 149 -41.52 3.75 -3.16
CA SER A 149 -40.62 3.04 -2.24
C SER A 149 -39.23 3.63 -2.42
N PHE A 150 -38.76 4.36 -1.41
CA PHE A 150 -37.46 4.98 -1.45
C PHE A 150 -36.46 3.84 -1.33
N LEU A 151 -35.65 3.64 -2.38
CA LEU A 151 -34.54 2.73 -2.31
C LEU A 151 -33.67 3.11 -1.12
N SER A 152 -33.53 2.19 -0.17
CA SER A 152 -32.66 2.38 0.97
C SER A 152 -31.24 2.43 0.47
N THR A 153 -30.54 3.53 0.71
CA THR A 153 -29.18 3.73 0.22
C THR A 153 -28.24 4.14 1.35
N ALA A 154 -27.04 3.60 1.32
CA ALA A 154 -25.94 3.99 2.17
C ALA A 154 -24.70 4.34 1.33
N THR A 155 -23.88 5.25 1.82
CA THR A 155 -22.65 5.64 1.13
C THR A 155 -21.49 4.82 1.65
N VAL A 156 -20.68 4.29 0.75
CA VAL A 156 -19.41 3.61 1.07
C VAL A 156 -18.26 4.48 0.59
N GLN A 157 -17.28 4.66 1.47
CA GLN A 157 -16.03 5.34 1.18
C GLN A 157 -14.84 4.45 1.50
N ILE A 158 -14.02 4.18 0.49
CA ILE A 158 -12.79 3.39 0.61
C ILE A 158 -11.61 4.31 0.36
N LYS A 159 -10.77 4.51 1.38
CA LYS A 159 -9.51 5.22 1.26
C LYS A 159 -8.39 4.23 0.94
N VAL A 160 -7.66 4.48 -0.14
CA VAL A 160 -6.49 3.70 -0.52
C VAL A 160 -5.25 4.34 0.08
N THR A 161 -4.34 3.51 0.58
CA THR A 161 -3.03 3.93 1.09
C THR A 161 -1.92 3.35 0.21
N PRO A 162 -0.87 4.13 -0.09
CA PRO A 162 0.24 3.64 -0.88
C PRO A 162 1.03 2.59 -0.09
N VAL A 163 1.69 1.67 -0.78
CA VAL A 163 2.53 0.62 -0.18
C VAL A 163 3.94 0.71 -0.74
N ASN A 164 4.93 0.50 0.12
CA ASN A 164 6.30 0.31 -0.33
C ASN A 164 6.43 -1.11 -0.89
N LEU A 165 6.57 -1.26 -2.21
CA LEU A 165 6.52 -2.55 -2.90
C LEU A 165 7.93 -3.08 -3.15
N HIS A 166 8.85 -2.21 -3.56
CA HIS A 166 10.19 -2.56 -3.99
C HIS A 166 11.23 -2.06 -2.99
N ALA A 167 12.35 -2.76 -2.90
CA ALA A 167 13.51 -2.31 -2.15
C ALA A 167 14.48 -1.62 -3.13
N PRO A 168 15.35 -0.71 -2.65
CA PRO A 168 16.24 0.02 -3.52
C PRO A 168 17.25 -0.90 -4.21
N GLU A 169 17.53 -0.66 -5.48
CA GLU A 169 18.53 -1.38 -6.27
C GLU A 169 19.86 -0.62 -6.30
N ILE A 170 20.95 -1.30 -5.94
CA ILE A 170 22.30 -0.74 -5.94
C ILE A 170 23.03 -1.12 -7.23
N GLN A 171 23.36 -0.13 -8.06
CA GLN A 171 24.17 -0.24 -9.27
C GLN A 171 25.55 0.34 -9.02
N VAL A 172 26.60 -0.45 -9.25
CA VAL A 172 27.97 -0.03 -8.94
C VAL A 172 28.75 0.08 -10.23
N LYS A 173 29.25 1.28 -10.53
CA LYS A 173 30.22 1.50 -11.59
C LYS A 173 31.60 1.58 -10.95
N GLN A 174 32.34 0.48 -11.05
CA GLN A 174 33.74 0.45 -10.61
C GLN A 174 34.59 1.29 -11.55
N LEU A 175 35.41 2.16 -10.98
CA LEU A 175 36.47 2.84 -11.71
C LEU A 175 37.66 1.87 -11.86
N PRO A 176 38.49 1.99 -12.92
CA PRO A 176 39.70 1.18 -13.06
C PRO A 176 40.61 1.35 -11.83
N ALA A 177 41.48 0.37 -11.58
CA ALA A 177 42.38 0.35 -10.43
C ALA A 177 43.04 1.73 -10.23
N ILE A 178 42.73 2.37 -9.11
CA ILE A 178 43.16 3.72 -8.82
C ILE A 178 44.60 3.64 -8.33
N LEU A 179 45.46 4.43 -8.96
CA LEU A 179 46.84 4.58 -8.52
C LEU A 179 46.82 5.32 -7.19
N GLU A 180 47.57 4.79 -6.23
CA GLU A 180 47.96 5.53 -5.04
C GLU A 180 48.50 6.91 -5.46
N HIS A 181 47.90 7.99 -4.95
CA HIS A 181 48.19 9.41 -5.29
C HIS A 181 47.60 10.01 -6.58
N SER A 182 46.63 9.40 -7.25
CA SER A 182 45.87 10.11 -8.30
C SER A 182 44.74 10.96 -7.70
N ASP A 183 44.67 12.25 -8.01
CA ASP A 183 43.43 13.03 -7.92
C ASP A 183 42.39 12.37 -8.86
N PRO A 184 41.31 11.72 -8.39
CA PRO A 184 40.56 12.01 -7.16
C PRO A 184 40.40 10.82 -6.18
N ASP A 185 40.17 11.15 -4.90
CA ASP A 185 39.89 10.27 -3.74
C ASP A 185 38.61 9.39 -3.85
N ILE A 186 38.13 9.08 -5.06
CA ILE A 186 36.86 8.37 -5.32
C ILE A 186 37.13 7.01 -5.96
N TYR A 187 36.84 5.92 -5.25
CA TYR A 187 37.11 4.54 -5.64
C TYR A 187 35.98 3.86 -6.42
N ALA A 188 34.73 4.27 -6.18
CA ALA A 188 33.59 3.75 -6.91
C ALA A 188 32.46 4.76 -6.95
N ILE A 189 31.71 4.73 -8.05
CA ILE A 189 30.46 5.47 -8.17
C ILE A 189 29.32 4.46 -8.00
N VAL A 190 28.43 4.74 -7.05
CA VAL A 190 27.30 3.90 -6.70
C VAL A 190 26.01 4.66 -7.01
N ARG A 191 25.17 4.09 -7.85
CA ARG A 191 23.85 4.63 -8.15
C ARG A 191 22.81 3.77 -7.44
N VAL A 192 21.91 4.40 -6.69
CA VAL A 192 20.85 3.71 -5.95
C VAL A 192 19.51 4.14 -6.50
N ILE A 193 18.76 3.23 -7.11
CA ILE A 193 17.45 3.53 -7.71
C ILE A 193 16.38 2.72 -7.03
N ASP A 194 15.20 3.29 -6.86
CA ASP A 194 14.02 2.56 -6.39
C ASP A 194 12.89 2.80 -7.39
N PRO A 195 12.22 1.74 -7.89
CA PRO A 195 11.14 1.88 -8.86
C PRO A 195 9.82 2.40 -8.26
N ASP A 196 9.70 2.47 -6.93
CA ASP A 196 8.52 3.03 -6.29
C ASP A 196 8.40 4.55 -6.48
N LYS A 197 7.18 5.08 -6.30
CA LYS A 197 6.87 6.50 -6.50
C LYS A 197 6.77 7.24 -5.18
N GLY A 198 7.09 8.54 -5.20
CA GLY A 198 7.02 9.39 -4.02
C GLY A 198 8.00 8.94 -2.94
N ILE A 199 7.60 9.06 -1.68
CA ILE A 199 8.47 8.77 -0.53
C ILE A 199 8.96 7.31 -0.48
N HIS A 200 8.21 6.37 -1.06
CA HIS A 200 8.63 4.96 -1.10
C HIS A 200 9.80 4.73 -2.05
N GLY A 201 9.93 5.52 -3.11
CA GLY A 201 11.09 5.47 -4.01
C GLY A 201 12.25 6.42 -3.61
N GLU A 202 12.06 7.23 -2.56
CA GLU A 202 13.11 8.11 -2.09
C GLU A 202 14.12 7.34 -1.25
N ILE A 203 15.40 7.48 -1.59
CA ILE A 203 16.48 6.82 -0.85
C ILE A 203 16.77 7.62 0.41
N ASP A 204 16.67 6.98 1.57
CA ASP A 204 17.00 7.60 2.86
C ASP A 204 18.52 7.75 3.03
N GLY A 205 19.26 6.71 2.63
CA GLY A 205 20.71 6.75 2.64
C GLY A 205 21.37 5.49 2.09
N LEU A 206 22.68 5.60 1.86
CA LEU A 206 23.60 4.51 1.53
C LEU A 206 24.73 4.51 2.55
N GLY A 207 25.02 3.36 3.15
CA GLY A 207 26.09 3.21 4.15
C GLY A 207 26.91 1.94 3.96
N ILE A 208 28.12 1.93 4.50
CA ILE A 208 28.97 0.74 4.61
C ILE A 208 28.60 0.05 5.92
N VAL A 209 28.17 -1.21 5.85
CA VAL A 209 27.72 -1.98 7.02
C VAL A 209 28.69 -3.08 7.42
N LYS A 210 29.54 -3.54 6.50
CA LYS A 210 30.62 -4.52 6.75
C LYS A 210 31.78 -4.28 5.80
N GLY A 211 32.95 -4.80 6.14
CA GLY A 211 34.12 -4.80 5.25
C GLY A 211 35.10 -3.65 5.45
N ASP A 212 34.79 -2.71 6.34
CA ASP A 212 35.66 -1.59 6.72
C ASP A 212 35.72 -1.44 8.25
N PRO A 213 36.38 -2.37 8.97
CA PRO A 213 36.45 -2.32 10.43
C PRO A 213 37.26 -1.12 10.94
N ASP A 214 38.21 -0.65 10.13
CA ASP A 214 39.15 0.39 10.49
C ASP A 214 38.69 1.79 10.06
N GLY A 215 37.59 1.89 9.29
CA GLY A 215 36.99 3.16 8.87
C GLY A 215 37.82 3.91 7.83
N TYR A 216 38.42 3.20 6.86
CA TYR A 216 39.15 3.82 5.76
C TYR A 216 38.23 4.49 4.73
N PHE A 217 37.01 3.98 4.57
CA PHE A 217 36.10 4.38 3.51
C PHE A 217 34.91 5.16 4.04
N LYS A 218 34.42 6.08 3.21
CA LYS A 218 33.23 6.88 3.48
C LYS A 218 32.34 6.92 2.25
N VAL A 219 31.04 6.89 2.46
CA VAL A 219 30.05 7.20 1.43
C VAL A 219 29.82 8.71 1.40
N LEU A 220 30.05 9.31 0.24
CA LEU A 220 29.82 10.71 -0.07
C LEU A 220 28.63 10.83 -1.01
N THR A 221 27.89 11.93 -0.92
CA THR A 221 26.84 12.24 -1.90
C THR A 221 27.50 12.65 -3.22
N GLY A 222 27.15 11.99 -4.31
CA GLY A 222 27.69 12.28 -5.63
C GLY A 222 27.12 13.57 -6.23
N LYS A 223 27.65 13.96 -7.39
CA LYS A 223 27.25 15.19 -8.10
C LYS A 223 25.84 15.14 -8.71
N LYS A 224 25.28 13.94 -8.89
CA LYS A 224 23.96 13.71 -9.48
C LYS A 224 22.98 13.18 -8.43
N PRO A 225 21.66 13.42 -8.59
CA PRO A 225 20.68 12.81 -7.72
C PRO A 225 20.77 11.28 -7.82
N HIS A 226 20.61 10.60 -6.68
CA HIS A 226 20.70 9.14 -6.56
C HIS A 226 22.08 8.54 -6.85
N GLU A 227 23.12 9.37 -6.92
CA GLU A 227 24.52 8.96 -7.07
C GLU A 227 25.28 9.20 -5.77
N PHE A 228 26.10 8.24 -5.40
CA PHE A 228 26.97 8.24 -4.24
C PHE A 228 28.39 7.89 -4.69
N GLU A 229 29.37 8.41 -3.99
CA GLU A 229 30.79 8.20 -4.26
C GLU A 229 31.41 7.52 -3.04
N ILE A 230 32.16 6.43 -3.25
CA ILE A 230 32.95 5.81 -2.19
C ILE A 230 34.32 6.47 -2.22
N GLY A 231 34.66 7.20 -1.17
CA GLY A 231 35.98 7.82 -1.03
C GLY A 231 36.68 7.45 0.26
N VAL A 232 37.84 8.07 0.51
CA VAL A 232 38.58 7.91 1.77
C VAL A 232 37.91 8.74 2.87
N ALA A 233 37.86 8.19 4.08
CA ALA A 233 37.35 8.91 5.25
C ALA A 233 38.32 10.04 5.71
N ASP A 234 39.63 9.78 5.64
CA ASP A 234 40.71 10.74 5.93
C ASP A 234 41.71 10.79 4.77
N PRO A 235 41.84 11.93 4.06
CA PRO A 235 42.78 12.07 2.94
C PRO A 235 44.25 11.83 3.29
N ASN A 236 44.64 11.97 4.57
CA ASN A 236 46.02 11.75 5.01
C ASN A 236 46.31 10.28 5.33
N ARG A 237 45.29 9.42 5.28
CA ARG A 237 45.39 8.02 5.67
C ARG A 237 45.70 7.17 4.44
N GLU A 238 46.91 6.64 4.42
CA GLU A 238 47.41 5.79 3.33
C GLU A 238 46.70 4.43 3.33
N LEU A 239 46.24 4.02 2.14
CA LEU A 239 45.54 2.77 1.91
C LEU A 239 46.52 1.75 1.33
N ALA A 240 46.75 0.65 2.04
CA ALA A 240 47.63 -0.41 1.53
C ALA A 240 47.11 -0.96 0.20
N ALA A 241 48.02 -1.19 -0.76
CA ALA A 241 47.67 -1.84 -2.01
C ALA A 241 47.10 -3.24 -1.75
N GLY A 242 45.99 -3.57 -2.41
CA GLY A 242 45.23 -4.77 -2.07
C GLY A 242 43.81 -4.79 -2.61
N SER A 243 43.07 -5.83 -2.20
CA SER A 243 41.65 -5.99 -2.52
C SER A 243 40.81 -5.77 -1.27
N TYR A 244 39.88 -4.82 -1.33
CA TYR A 244 38.95 -4.49 -0.25
C TYR A 244 37.54 -4.92 -0.64
N SER A 245 36.79 -5.52 0.29
CA SER A 245 35.42 -5.98 0.04
C SER A 245 34.47 -5.29 0.99
N LEU A 246 33.74 -4.29 0.48
CA LEU A 246 32.79 -3.48 1.23
C LEU A 246 31.37 -4.01 1.02
N VAL A 247 30.59 -4.12 2.09
CA VAL A 247 29.15 -4.41 2.00
C VAL A 247 28.40 -3.10 2.20
N LEU A 248 27.75 -2.65 1.14
CA LEU A 248 26.90 -1.47 1.14
C LEU A 248 25.47 -1.86 1.49
N GLN A 249 24.77 -1.00 2.23
CA GLN A 249 23.33 -1.09 2.47
C GLN A 249 22.67 0.21 2.02
N ALA A 250 21.68 0.11 1.14
CA ALA A 250 20.77 1.18 0.80
C ALA A 250 19.42 0.95 1.48
N THR A 251 18.78 2.03 1.94
CA THR A 251 17.45 1.98 2.56
C THR A 251 16.57 3.07 1.94
N ASP A 252 15.33 2.74 1.61
CA ASP A 252 14.33 3.70 1.15
C ASP A 252 13.64 4.42 2.32
N ARG A 253 12.85 5.45 2.02
CA ARG A 253 11.98 6.17 2.98
C ARG A 253 10.56 5.59 3.01
N GLY A 254 10.41 4.36 2.54
CA GLY A 254 9.16 3.63 2.50
C GLY A 254 8.55 3.42 3.89
N THR A 255 7.24 3.17 3.93
CA THR A 255 6.56 2.72 5.15
C THR A 255 5.92 1.35 4.93
N PRO A 256 6.48 0.26 5.51
CA PRO A 256 7.76 0.19 6.22
C PRO A 256 8.96 0.38 5.28
N PRO A 257 10.13 0.80 5.79
CA PRO A 257 11.32 0.98 4.97
C PRO A 257 11.85 -0.38 4.52
N LYS A 258 12.31 -0.48 3.27
CA LYS A 258 13.03 -1.66 2.78
C LYS A 258 14.49 -1.31 2.50
N SER A 259 15.34 -2.33 2.61
CA SER A 259 16.77 -2.19 2.39
C SER A 259 17.33 -3.29 1.51
N THR A 260 18.38 -2.97 0.76
CA THR A 260 19.14 -3.91 -0.05
C THR A 260 20.61 -3.81 0.29
N THR A 261 21.32 -4.94 0.31
CA THR A 261 22.77 -4.99 0.48
C THR A 261 23.49 -5.43 -0.77
N LYS A 262 24.66 -4.86 -1.05
CA LYS A 262 25.52 -5.26 -2.18
C LYS A 262 27.00 -5.22 -1.81
N THR A 263 27.74 -6.28 -2.17
CA THR A 263 29.19 -6.33 -1.98
C THR A 263 29.91 -5.66 -3.15
N VAL A 264 30.87 -4.80 -2.83
CA VAL A 264 31.74 -4.09 -3.77
C VAL A 264 33.18 -4.47 -3.52
N HIS A 265 33.87 -4.93 -4.56
CA HIS A 265 35.29 -5.28 -4.49
C HIS A 265 36.11 -4.14 -5.09
N LEU A 266 36.88 -3.43 -4.25
CA LEU A 266 37.80 -2.38 -4.67
C LEU A 266 39.20 -2.97 -4.83
N LYS A 267 39.90 -2.59 -5.90
CA LYS A 267 41.29 -3.00 -6.15
C LYS A 267 42.17 -1.75 -6.18
N ILE A 268 43.06 -1.65 -5.20
CA ILE A 268 44.03 -0.57 -5.07
C ILE A 268 45.38 -1.10 -5.54
N SER A 269 46.02 -0.35 -6.44
CA SER A 269 47.34 -0.69 -7.00
C SER A 269 48.36 0.37 -6.63
N GLU A 270 49.56 -0.06 -6.26
CA GLU A 270 50.70 0.84 -6.07
C GLU A 270 51.00 1.59 -7.37
N ALA A 271 51.27 2.88 -7.25
CA ALA A 271 51.70 3.69 -8.37
C ALA A 271 53.15 3.35 -8.74
N THR A 272 53.35 2.43 -9.69
CA THR A 272 54.67 2.21 -10.28
C THR A 272 54.97 3.31 -11.29
N PHE A 273 55.47 4.46 -10.84
CA PHE A 273 56.03 5.45 -11.75
C PHE A 273 57.36 4.93 -12.30
N PRO A 274 57.57 4.93 -13.63
CA PRO A 274 58.84 4.50 -14.17
C PRO A 274 59.90 5.57 -13.87
N VAL A 275 60.86 5.23 -13.01
CA VAL A 275 61.94 6.14 -12.62
C VAL A 275 62.92 6.28 -13.78
N PRO A 276 63.25 7.51 -14.25
CA PRO A 276 64.27 7.70 -15.27
C PRO A 276 65.63 7.25 -14.73
N LYS A 277 66.27 6.32 -15.43
CA LYS A 277 67.63 5.87 -15.13
C LYS A 277 68.58 6.44 -16.17
N PHE A 278 69.68 7.05 -15.71
CA PHE A 278 70.78 7.41 -16.58
C PHE A 278 71.37 6.15 -17.24
N SER A 279 71.88 6.29 -18.45
CA SER A 279 72.47 5.17 -19.20
C SER A 279 73.69 4.56 -18.50
N GLN A 280 74.32 5.31 -17.60
CA GLN A 280 75.48 4.91 -16.79
C GLN A 280 75.30 5.41 -15.36
N SER A 281 75.91 4.72 -14.38
CA SER A 281 75.93 5.16 -12.98
C SER A 281 76.85 6.35 -12.77
N ASP A 282 77.95 6.38 -13.52
CA ASP A 282 79.03 7.36 -13.42
C ASP A 282 79.50 7.72 -14.83
N TYR A 283 79.88 8.98 -15.04
CA TYR A 283 80.37 9.49 -16.32
C TYR A 283 81.74 10.12 -16.10
N ASP A 284 82.80 9.43 -16.53
CA ASP A 284 84.15 9.98 -16.55
C ASP A 284 84.34 10.81 -17.84
N VAL A 285 84.84 12.04 -17.68
CA VAL A 285 85.07 12.95 -18.81
C VAL A 285 86.44 13.60 -18.64
N GLU A 286 87.24 13.56 -19.68
CA GLU A 286 88.54 14.24 -19.76
C GLU A 286 88.39 15.50 -20.62
N ILE A 287 88.93 16.62 -20.13
CA ILE A 287 88.93 17.91 -20.84
C ILE A 287 90.33 18.52 -20.79
N GLU A 288 90.74 19.16 -21.88
CA GLU A 288 92.02 19.87 -21.93
C GLU A 288 91.95 21.21 -21.17
N GLU A 289 93.05 21.57 -20.50
CA GLU A 289 93.17 22.76 -19.64
C GLU A 289 92.85 24.08 -20.36
N VAL A 290 93.04 24.14 -21.68
CA VAL A 290 92.84 25.34 -22.50
C VAL A 290 91.48 25.40 -23.20
N SER A 291 90.53 24.54 -22.81
CA SER A 291 89.22 24.46 -23.48
C SER A 291 88.39 25.75 -23.31
N PRO A 292 87.79 26.28 -24.39
CA PRO A 292 87.06 27.54 -24.35
C PRO A 292 85.73 27.44 -23.57
N ILE A 293 85.23 28.59 -23.10
CA ILE A 293 83.95 28.67 -22.39
C ILE A 293 82.81 28.19 -23.29
N GLY A 294 81.99 27.28 -22.77
CA GLY A 294 80.86 26.68 -23.49
C GLY A 294 81.21 25.40 -24.25
N PHE A 295 82.43 24.86 -24.08
CA PHE A 295 82.78 23.55 -24.65
C PHE A 295 81.89 22.44 -24.07
N PRO A 296 81.19 21.66 -24.91
CA PRO A 296 80.32 20.60 -24.44
C PRO A 296 81.13 19.41 -23.92
N LEU A 297 80.89 19.02 -22.66
CA LEU A 297 81.63 17.94 -21.97
C LEU A 297 81.07 16.55 -22.27
N VAL A 298 79.80 16.31 -21.92
CA VAL A 298 79.16 15.00 -22.05
C VAL A 298 77.67 15.17 -22.30
N ARG A 299 77.11 14.26 -23.09
CA ARG A 299 75.66 14.18 -23.30
C ARG A 299 75.10 13.05 -22.46
N LEU A 300 74.33 13.41 -21.43
CA LEU A 300 73.65 12.44 -20.58
C LEU A 300 72.37 11.95 -21.26
N VAL A 301 72.17 10.64 -21.23
CA VAL A 301 70.94 10.00 -21.73
C VAL A 301 70.25 9.35 -20.55
N ALA A 302 69.04 9.79 -20.23
CA ALA A 302 68.16 9.11 -19.30
C ALA A 302 67.11 8.32 -20.08
N THR A 303 66.90 7.06 -19.71
CA THR A 303 65.84 6.22 -20.25
C THR A 303 64.82 5.95 -19.17
N VAL A 304 63.55 6.01 -19.56
CA VAL A 304 62.43 5.57 -18.74
C VAL A 304 62.14 4.15 -19.18
N GLU A 305 62.41 3.15 -18.34
CA GLU A 305 61.92 1.80 -18.63
C GLU A 305 60.41 1.90 -18.79
N LYS A 306 59.89 1.58 -19.98
CA LYS A 306 58.44 1.45 -20.16
C LYS A 306 58.01 0.33 -19.21
N GLY A 307 57.50 0.71 -18.05
CA GLY A 307 56.80 -0.21 -17.18
C GLY A 307 55.79 -0.97 -18.03
N LYS A 308 55.69 -2.29 -17.82
CA LYS A 308 54.64 -3.12 -18.42
C LYS A 308 53.30 -2.70 -17.84
N ASN A 309 52.81 -1.52 -18.19
CA ASN A 309 51.41 -1.15 -18.00
C ASN A 309 50.69 -1.44 -19.32
N PRO A 310 49.77 -2.42 -19.35
CA PRO A 310 48.99 -2.75 -20.54
C PRO A 310 47.81 -1.77 -20.75
N LEU A 311 47.97 -0.51 -20.36
CA LEU A 311 46.91 0.51 -20.44
C LEU A 311 47.44 1.78 -21.12
N PHE A 312 47.84 1.60 -22.38
CA PHE A 312 47.60 2.54 -23.47
C PHE A 312 47.17 1.73 -24.69
#